data_AF-L9KVA9-F1
#
_entry.id   AF-L9KVA9-F1
#
_cell.length_a   1.000
_cell.length_b   1.000
_cell.length_c   1.000
_cell.angle_alpha   90.00
_cell.angle_beta   90.00
_cell.angle_gamma   90.00
#
_symmetry.space_group_name_H-M   'P 1'
#
loop_
_entity.id
_entity.type
_entity.pdbx_description
1 polymer ?
#
loop_
_entity_poly.entity_id
_entity_poly.type
_entity_poly.pdbx_seq_one_letter_code
_entity_poly.pdbx_strand_id
1 'polypeptide(L)'
;MEPTGPCGFCPAGEAQPARYTCPRCNVPYCSLRCYRAHGTCAEDFYRDQVLGELRGRSASPSRLASALRRLRQQRETEDAPEEPWWWGRRDGPLLEELDDTPGSDAAEAEPSFPFSTRRESAKDASAEPLAPEPVLGDPPGACTPSVPTRIPTLASLSRGPVSPLVRFQLPNVLFAYAHTLALYHGGDDALLSDFCATLLGVSGALGNQQVFASADEALQAAAHVLEAGEHPPGPLGTRGAMYEAARILLGESPANQKGYTLAALGHLAQTLGRARKQAVAREEQERLYRARKKCQFLLAWTNENEAVLTPLALDCAKAHRAHAMAAEEVTALTGELERLWGGPMPPAPRTLIEELPG
;
A
#
# COMPACT_ATOMS: atom_id res chain seq x y z
N MET A 1 -4.85 -11.80 40.73
CA MET A 1 -3.95 -10.64 40.86
C MET A 1 -4.84 -9.42 40.90
N GLU A 2 -4.85 -8.69 42.02
CA GLU A 2 -5.58 -7.43 42.13
C GLU A 2 -4.97 -6.38 41.18
N PRO A 3 -5.78 -5.51 40.57
CA PRO A 3 -5.28 -4.53 39.60
C PRO A 3 -4.38 -3.49 40.27
N THR A 4 -3.13 -3.38 39.80
CA THR A 4 -2.07 -2.45 40.29
C THR A 4 -2.25 -1.00 39.83
N GLY A 5 -3.49 -0.54 39.63
CA GLY A 5 -3.82 0.82 39.17
C GLY A 5 -3.97 0.94 37.64
N PRO A 6 -4.14 2.17 37.12
CA PRO A 6 -4.32 2.42 35.68
C PRO A 6 -3.02 2.24 34.91
N CYS A 7 -3.11 1.78 33.66
CA CYS A 7 -1.97 1.69 32.76
C CYS A 7 -1.39 3.09 32.45
N GLY A 8 -0.07 3.23 32.59
CA GLY A 8 0.63 4.50 32.34
C GLY A 8 0.86 4.87 30.88
N PHE A 9 0.46 4.00 29.93
CA PHE A 9 0.80 4.14 28.50
C PHE A 9 -0.41 4.08 27.56
N CYS A 10 -1.63 4.04 28.11
CA CYS A 10 -2.85 4.18 27.30
C CYS A 10 -3.00 5.64 26.83
N PRO A 11 -3.59 5.88 25.64
CA PRO A 11 -3.92 7.22 25.19
C PRO A 11 -4.89 7.92 26.16
N ALA A 12 -4.79 9.25 26.23
CA ALA A 12 -5.59 10.05 27.16
C ALA A 12 -7.10 9.86 26.88
N GLY A 13 -7.82 9.26 27.83
CA GLY A 13 -9.25 8.96 27.73
C GLY A 13 -9.59 7.46 27.65
N GLU A 14 -8.61 6.58 27.48
CA GLU A 14 -8.81 5.12 27.32
C GLU A 14 -7.98 4.30 28.32
N ALA A 15 -7.79 4.82 29.53
CA ALA A 15 -6.97 4.16 30.55
C ALA A 15 -7.58 2.83 31.00
N GLN A 16 -6.94 1.72 30.61
CA GLN A 16 -7.32 0.37 31.02
C GLN A 16 -6.66 0.00 32.36
N PRO A 17 -7.27 -0.90 33.16
CA PRO A 17 -6.63 -1.43 34.36
C PRO A 17 -5.37 -2.19 33.97
N ALA A 18 -4.28 -1.92 34.68
CA ALA A 18 -3.03 -2.61 34.45
C ALA A 18 -3.13 -4.09 34.88
N ARG A 19 -2.62 -4.96 34.01
CA ARG A 19 -2.59 -6.43 34.21
C ARG A 19 -1.19 -6.91 34.52
N TYR A 20 -0.18 -6.10 34.22
CA TYR A 20 1.23 -6.45 34.27
C TYR A 20 2.05 -5.25 34.77
N THR A 21 3.26 -5.53 35.23
CA THR A 21 4.18 -4.50 35.72
C THR A 21 5.57 -4.73 35.12
N CYS A 22 6.21 -3.69 34.60
CA CYS A 22 7.52 -3.82 33.99
C CYS A 22 8.57 -4.18 35.07
N PRO A 23 9.37 -5.24 34.90
CA PRO A 23 10.34 -5.66 35.92
C PRO A 23 11.54 -4.70 36.06
N ARG A 24 11.76 -3.78 35.12
CA ARG A 24 12.90 -2.84 35.13
C ARG A 24 12.58 -1.53 35.83
N CYS A 25 11.43 -0.94 35.53
CA CYS A 25 11.04 0.38 36.04
C CYS A 25 9.80 0.33 36.94
N ASN A 26 9.21 -0.85 37.12
CA ASN A 26 8.02 -1.10 37.93
C ASN A 26 6.75 -0.33 37.48
N VAL A 27 6.70 0.14 36.23
CA VAL A 27 5.52 0.86 35.70
C VAL A 27 4.43 -0.14 35.27
N PRO A 28 3.17 0.07 35.71
CA PRO A 28 2.05 -0.81 35.37
C PRO A 28 1.53 -0.60 33.94
N TYR A 29 1.22 -1.70 33.24
CA TYR A 29 0.72 -1.70 31.86
C TYR A 29 -0.42 -2.72 31.62
N CYS A 30 -1.31 -2.45 30.66
CA CYS A 30 -2.50 -3.29 30.40
C CYS A 30 -2.27 -4.40 29.37
N SER A 31 -1.34 -4.20 28.42
CA SER A 31 -1.15 -5.07 27.26
C SER A 31 0.27 -5.00 26.70
N LEU A 32 0.63 -5.96 25.85
CA LEU A 32 1.93 -5.96 25.16
C LEU A 32 2.13 -4.71 24.29
N ARG A 33 1.06 -4.15 23.71
CA ARG A 33 1.11 -2.89 22.97
C ARG A 33 1.62 -1.73 23.84
N CYS A 34 1.07 -1.60 25.05
CA CYS A 34 1.51 -0.61 26.03
C CYS A 34 2.93 -0.90 26.55
N TYR A 35 3.33 -2.17 26.61
CA TYR A 35 4.72 -2.53 26.92
C TYR A 35 5.70 -2.13 25.80
N ARG A 36 5.33 -2.25 24.52
CA ARG A 36 6.18 -1.79 23.40
C ARG A 36 6.26 -0.26 23.33
N ALA A 37 5.14 0.43 23.58
CA ALA A 37 5.09 1.90 23.62
C ALA A 37 5.86 2.50 24.82
N HIS A 38 6.18 1.68 25.83
CA HIS A 38 6.99 2.06 26.99
C HIS A 38 8.48 2.27 26.65
N GLY A 39 8.90 2.04 25.41
CA GLY A 39 10.18 2.54 24.88
C GLY A 39 11.40 1.75 25.37
N THR A 40 12.35 2.44 25.99
CA THR A 40 13.72 1.94 26.26
C THR A 40 13.75 0.62 27.05
N CYS A 41 12.86 0.43 28.03
CA CYS A 41 12.79 -0.80 28.80
C CYS A 41 12.32 -2.02 27.97
N ALA A 42 11.53 -1.80 26.92
CA ALA A 42 11.10 -2.84 25.99
C ALA A 42 12.20 -3.14 24.99
N GLU A 43 12.83 -2.10 24.43
CA GLU A 43 13.98 -2.24 23.53
C GLU A 43 15.14 -2.98 24.19
N ASP A 44 15.49 -2.65 25.43
CA ASP A 44 16.55 -3.34 26.19
C ASP A 44 16.20 -4.80 26.46
N PHE A 45 14.93 -5.13 26.73
CA PHE A 45 14.51 -6.51 26.91
C PHE A 45 14.63 -7.32 25.63
N TYR A 46 14.15 -6.80 24.50
CA TYR A 46 14.28 -7.46 23.20
C TYR A 46 15.75 -7.58 22.78
N ARG A 47 16.53 -6.53 23.01
CA ARG A 47 17.96 -6.53 22.75
C ARG A 47 18.68 -7.55 23.60
N ASP A 48 18.38 -7.66 24.89
CA ASP A 48 18.98 -8.66 25.77
C ASP A 48 18.54 -10.08 25.41
N GLN A 49 17.31 -10.26 24.91
CA GLN A 49 16.84 -11.54 24.40
C GLN A 49 17.56 -11.94 23.11
N VAL A 50 17.72 -11.02 22.15
CA VAL A 50 18.47 -11.25 20.90
C VAL A 50 19.96 -11.46 21.18
N LEU A 51 20.58 -10.61 22.01
CA LEU A 51 21.97 -10.75 22.42
C LEU A 51 22.18 -12.03 23.25
N GLY A 52 21.20 -12.43 24.06
CA GLY A 52 21.20 -13.68 24.82
C GLY A 52 21.19 -14.90 23.91
N GLU A 53 20.39 -14.90 22.84
CA GLU A 53 20.41 -15.95 21.83
C GLU A 53 21.73 -15.98 21.03
N LEU A 54 22.31 -14.81 20.76
CA LEU A 54 23.58 -14.68 20.01
C LEU A 54 24.82 -15.03 20.86
N ARG A 55 24.80 -14.78 22.18
CA ARG A 55 25.96 -14.93 23.08
C ARG A 55 26.39 -16.36 23.39
N GLY A 56 25.87 -17.37 22.70
CA GLY A 56 26.28 -18.76 22.92
C GLY A 56 26.74 -19.53 21.68
N ARG A 57 26.71 -18.97 20.47
CA ARG A 57 26.71 -19.80 19.25
C ARG A 57 27.42 -19.16 18.06
N SER A 58 28.62 -19.63 17.73
CA SER A 58 29.12 -19.60 16.37
C SER A 58 28.24 -20.52 15.52
N ALA A 59 27.36 -19.96 14.70
CA ALA A 59 26.39 -20.73 13.90
C ALA A 59 26.68 -20.57 12.40
N SER A 60 26.61 -21.70 11.67
CA SER A 60 26.76 -21.72 10.21
C SER A 60 25.66 -20.92 9.52
N PRO A 61 25.90 -20.37 8.30
CA PRO A 61 24.93 -19.55 7.55
C PRO A 61 23.54 -20.20 7.39
N SER A 62 23.50 -21.53 7.26
CA SER A 62 22.25 -22.31 7.17
C SER A 62 21.41 -22.29 8.44
N ARG A 63 22.02 -22.23 9.63
CA ARG A 63 21.32 -22.15 10.91
C ARG A 63 20.82 -20.74 11.18
N LEU A 64 21.58 -19.72 10.78
CA LEU A 64 21.14 -18.32 10.80
C LEU A 64 19.94 -18.14 9.86
N ALA A 65 19.99 -18.67 8.63
CA ALA A 65 18.87 -18.64 7.69
C ALA A 65 17.60 -19.34 8.24
N SER A 66 17.76 -20.44 8.97
CA SER A 66 16.64 -21.13 9.62
C SER A 66 16.13 -20.38 10.87
N ALA A 67 17.00 -19.69 11.61
CA ALA A 67 16.59 -18.83 12.72
C ALA A 67 15.86 -17.57 12.24
N LEU A 68 16.35 -16.93 11.18
CA LEU A 68 15.66 -15.82 10.51
C LEU A 68 14.32 -16.25 9.93
N ARG A 69 14.22 -17.46 9.36
CA ARG A 69 12.94 -18.04 8.94
C ARG A 69 11.97 -18.27 10.10
N ARG A 70 12.45 -18.76 11.25
CA ARG A 70 11.62 -18.90 12.45
C ARG A 70 11.17 -17.56 13.03
N LEU A 71 12.03 -16.54 13.02
CA LEU A 71 11.65 -15.18 13.44
C LEU A 71 10.63 -14.55 12.48
N ARG A 72 10.78 -14.77 11.17
CA ARG A 72 9.76 -14.37 10.17
C ARG A 72 8.43 -15.10 10.41
N GLN A 73 8.46 -16.42 10.62
CA GLN A 73 7.27 -17.21 10.92
C GLN A 73 6.62 -16.82 12.24
N GLN A 74 7.39 -16.52 13.29
CA GLN A 74 6.85 -16.03 14.56
C GLN A 74 6.19 -14.65 14.38
N ARG A 75 6.78 -13.78 13.56
CA ARG A 75 6.20 -12.49 13.18
C ARG A 75 4.93 -12.65 12.34
N GLU A 76 4.85 -13.68 11.48
CA GLU A 76 3.68 -14.04 10.68
C GLU A 76 2.56 -14.72 11.50
N THR A 77 2.89 -15.42 12.60
CA THR A 77 1.90 -16.10 13.47
C THR A 77 1.40 -15.23 14.62
N GLU A 78 2.13 -14.21 15.04
CA GLU A 78 1.73 -13.28 16.12
C GLU A 78 1.17 -11.95 15.62
N ASP A 79 1.49 -11.54 14.39
CA ASP A 79 0.79 -10.52 13.61
C ASP A 79 0.25 -11.22 12.36
N ALA A 80 -1.00 -11.70 12.38
CA ALA A 80 -1.71 -11.85 11.12
C ALA A 80 -1.66 -10.47 10.47
N PRO A 81 -1.10 -10.29 9.25
CA PRO A 81 -1.15 -9.00 8.62
C PRO A 81 -2.62 -8.63 8.56
N GLU A 82 -3.02 -7.52 9.19
CA GLU A 82 -4.27 -6.89 8.80
C GLU A 82 -4.13 -6.68 7.29
N GLU A 83 -4.81 -7.52 6.52
CA GLU A 83 -4.78 -7.42 5.07
C GLU A 83 -5.15 -5.97 4.72
N PRO A 84 -4.32 -5.25 3.94
CA PRO A 84 -4.65 -3.94 3.43
C PRO A 84 -6.13 -3.84 3.12
N TRP A 85 -6.77 -2.77 3.57
CA TRP A 85 -8.23 -2.65 3.57
C TRP A 85 -8.88 -2.80 2.17
N TRP A 86 -8.11 -2.63 1.09
CA TRP A 86 -8.54 -2.87 -0.29
C TRP A 86 -8.37 -4.33 -0.77
N TRP A 87 -7.89 -5.23 0.09
CA TRP A 87 -7.83 -6.69 -0.14
C TRP A 87 -9.08 -7.44 0.35
N GLY A 88 -9.89 -6.84 1.21
CA GLY A 88 -10.98 -7.50 1.94
C GLY A 88 -12.22 -7.93 1.12
N ARG A 89 -12.28 -7.67 -0.19
CA ARG A 89 -13.33 -8.25 -1.06
C ARG A 89 -12.71 -8.66 -2.40
N ARG A 90 -12.55 -9.98 -2.56
CA ARG A 90 -11.81 -10.62 -3.66
C ARG A 90 -12.68 -10.92 -4.89
N ASP A 91 -13.90 -10.39 -4.94
CA ASP A 91 -14.91 -10.71 -5.97
C ASP A 91 -14.88 -9.73 -7.15
N GLY A 92 -13.69 -9.44 -7.67
CA GLY A 92 -13.49 -8.72 -8.92
C GLY A 92 -12.75 -9.62 -9.93
N PRO A 93 -13.00 -9.49 -11.24
CA PRO A 93 -12.25 -10.23 -12.25
C PRO A 93 -10.76 -9.95 -12.04
N LEU A 94 -9.97 -11.01 -12.05
CA LEU A 94 -8.52 -10.91 -11.86
C LEU A 94 -7.98 -9.97 -12.94
N LEU A 95 -7.00 -9.11 -12.62
CA LEU A 95 -6.38 -8.18 -13.58
C LEU A 95 -5.88 -8.89 -14.87
N GLU A 96 -5.69 -10.21 -14.83
CA GLU A 96 -5.37 -11.07 -15.97
C GLU A 96 -6.57 -11.37 -16.90
N GLU A 97 -7.79 -11.48 -16.38
CA GLU A 97 -8.99 -11.86 -17.16
C GLU A 97 -9.56 -10.71 -18.02
N LEU A 98 -9.28 -9.45 -17.67
CA LEU A 98 -9.83 -8.28 -18.36
C LEU A 98 -9.06 -7.90 -19.64
N ASP A 99 -7.80 -8.36 -19.79
CA ASP A 99 -6.98 -8.11 -20.97
C ASP A 99 -7.16 -9.14 -22.10
N ASP A 100 -7.76 -10.31 -21.82
CA ASP A 100 -7.99 -11.39 -22.80
C ASP A 100 -9.22 -11.15 -23.70
N THR A 101 -9.87 -9.99 -23.61
CA THR A 101 -10.93 -9.62 -24.57
C THR A 101 -10.29 -9.01 -25.83
N PRO A 102 -10.34 -9.70 -26.99
CA PRO A 102 -9.80 -9.12 -28.22
C PRO A 102 -10.65 -7.90 -28.58
N GLY A 103 -9.99 -6.75 -28.80
CA GLY A 103 -10.64 -5.52 -29.22
C GLY A 103 -11.49 -5.75 -30.47
N SER A 104 -12.80 -5.55 -30.35
CA SER A 104 -13.68 -5.36 -31.49
C SER A 104 -13.58 -3.90 -31.90
N ASP A 105 -12.98 -3.68 -33.07
CA ASP A 105 -12.96 -2.39 -33.75
C ASP A 105 -14.36 -1.78 -33.89
N ALA A 106 -14.37 -0.45 -33.87
CA ALA A 106 -15.53 0.38 -34.06
C ALA A 106 -16.21 0.15 -35.43
N ALA A 107 -17.53 -0.06 -35.41
CA ALA A 107 -18.41 0.27 -36.53
C ALA A 107 -19.74 0.80 -35.97
N GLU A 108 -20.09 2.01 -36.40
CA GLU A 108 -21.33 2.72 -36.08
C GLU A 108 -22.58 1.95 -36.53
N ALA A 109 -23.64 1.94 -35.69
CA ALA A 109 -25.04 2.17 -36.08
C ALA A 109 -26.00 2.02 -34.87
N GLU A 110 -26.62 3.12 -34.46
CA GLU A 110 -27.85 3.23 -33.65
C GLU A 110 -29.11 2.80 -34.50
N PRO A 111 -30.35 2.81 -33.96
CA PRO A 111 -30.91 1.98 -32.89
C PRO A 111 -32.26 1.32 -33.32
N SER A 112 -32.71 0.25 -32.67
CA SER A 112 -34.14 -0.15 -32.77
C SER A 112 -34.60 -1.00 -31.59
N PHE A 113 -35.40 -0.39 -30.72
CA PHE A 113 -36.48 -1.09 -30.00
C PHE A 113 -37.70 -1.19 -30.94
N PRO A 114 -38.55 -2.22 -30.80
CA PRO A 114 -39.73 -2.01 -29.97
C PRO A 114 -40.10 -3.19 -29.06
N PHE A 115 -40.39 -2.82 -27.81
CA PHE A 115 -41.48 -3.26 -26.94
C PHE A 115 -42.27 -4.53 -27.33
N SER A 116 -42.36 -5.49 -26.40
CA SER A 116 -43.67 -6.09 -26.07
C SER A 116 -43.72 -6.55 -24.62
N THR A 117 -44.56 -5.86 -23.87
CA THR A 117 -45.27 -6.35 -22.69
C THR A 117 -45.79 -7.78 -22.84
N ARG A 118 -45.55 -8.61 -21.82
CA ARG A 118 -46.53 -9.61 -21.39
C ARG A 118 -46.56 -9.67 -19.87
N ARG A 119 -47.65 -9.12 -19.35
CA ARG A 119 -48.16 -9.29 -17.99
C ARG A 119 -49.09 -10.49 -18.05
N GLU A 120 -48.82 -11.54 -17.28
CA GLU A 120 -49.84 -12.53 -16.93
C GLU A 120 -49.72 -12.88 -15.45
N SER A 121 -50.88 -12.81 -14.79
CA SER A 121 -51.07 -12.86 -13.35
C SER A 121 -51.39 -14.27 -12.86
N ALA A 122 -50.85 -14.56 -11.67
CA ALA A 122 -51.48 -15.24 -10.53
C ALA A 122 -51.91 -16.71 -10.63
N LYS A 123 -51.37 -17.53 -9.72
CA LYS A 123 -52.19 -18.19 -8.69
C LYS A 123 -51.39 -18.66 -7.47
N ASP A 124 -52.07 -18.55 -6.34
CA ASP A 124 -51.60 -18.69 -4.95
C ASP A 124 -51.20 -20.11 -4.53
N ALA A 125 -50.23 -20.19 -3.62
CA ALA A 125 -50.22 -21.20 -2.55
C ALA A 125 -49.45 -20.64 -1.34
N SER A 126 -50.18 -20.47 -0.25
CA SER A 126 -49.76 -19.92 1.03
C SER A 126 -48.72 -20.77 1.77
N ALA A 127 -47.73 -20.12 2.39
CA ALA A 127 -47.00 -20.64 3.55
C ALA A 127 -46.60 -19.47 4.46
N GLU A 128 -46.84 -19.65 5.77
CA GLU A 128 -46.67 -18.68 6.86
C GLU A 128 -45.21 -18.20 7.08
N PRO A 129 -45.02 -17.03 7.74
CA PRO A 129 -43.73 -16.35 7.81
C PRO A 129 -42.84 -16.88 8.95
N LEU A 130 -41.67 -17.38 8.60
CA LEU A 130 -40.60 -17.66 9.55
C LEU A 130 -39.89 -16.34 9.93
N ALA A 131 -39.73 -16.11 11.23
CA ALA A 131 -39.10 -14.94 11.82
C ALA A 131 -37.68 -14.67 11.26
N PRO A 132 -37.23 -13.40 11.18
CA PRO A 132 -35.87 -13.09 10.76
C PRO A 132 -34.88 -13.54 11.83
N GLU A 133 -34.09 -14.57 11.51
CA GLU A 133 -32.86 -14.93 12.22
C GLU A 133 -31.95 -13.69 12.29
N PRO A 134 -31.32 -13.41 13.45
CA PRO A 134 -30.46 -12.25 13.61
C PRO A 134 -29.25 -12.40 12.70
N VAL A 135 -29.07 -11.42 11.81
CA VAL A 135 -27.85 -11.25 11.02
C VAL A 135 -26.68 -11.24 12.00
N LEU A 136 -25.93 -12.35 12.02
CA LEU A 136 -24.66 -12.46 12.71
C LEU A 136 -23.75 -11.37 12.14
N GLY A 137 -23.44 -10.39 12.99
CA GLY A 137 -22.64 -9.23 12.62
C GLY A 137 -21.30 -9.65 12.05
N ASP A 138 -20.87 -8.92 11.03
CA ASP A 138 -19.54 -9.05 10.44
C ASP A 138 -18.47 -9.05 11.56
N PRO A 139 -17.49 -9.97 11.52
CA PRO A 139 -16.33 -9.88 12.40
C PRO A 139 -15.59 -8.55 12.13
N PRO A 140 -14.86 -7.98 13.10
CA PRO A 140 -14.16 -6.72 12.94
C PRO A 140 -12.98 -6.90 11.97
N GLY A 141 -13.27 -6.83 10.68
CA GLY A 141 -12.31 -6.88 9.57
C GLY A 141 -12.01 -5.46 9.08
N ALA A 142 -10.72 -5.20 8.86
CA ALA A 142 -10.11 -3.98 8.30
C ALA A 142 -11.08 -2.85 7.92
N CYS A 143 -11.13 -1.80 8.74
CA CYS A 143 -11.93 -0.61 8.49
C CYS A 143 -11.49 0.05 7.18
N THR A 144 -12.25 -0.16 6.10
CA THR A 144 -12.10 0.62 4.88
C THR A 144 -12.14 2.12 5.24
N PRO A 145 -11.15 2.93 4.83
CA PRO A 145 -11.20 4.36 5.05
C PRO A 145 -12.43 4.89 4.32
N SER A 146 -13.28 5.60 5.06
CA SER A 146 -14.55 6.08 4.52
C SER A 146 -14.30 7.07 3.38
N VAL A 147 -14.99 6.85 2.26
CA VAL A 147 -15.00 7.80 1.16
C VAL A 147 -15.53 9.15 1.68
N PRO A 148 -14.83 10.26 1.44
CA PRO A 148 -15.31 11.57 1.90
C PRO A 148 -16.70 11.88 1.34
N THR A 149 -17.66 12.15 2.24
CA THR A 149 -19.07 12.39 1.89
C THR A 149 -19.32 13.71 1.17
N ARG A 150 -18.35 14.63 1.18
CA ARG A 150 -18.39 15.88 0.42
C ARG A 150 -17.13 16.06 -0.40
N ILE A 151 -17.28 15.90 -1.70
CA ILE A 151 -16.23 16.11 -2.69
C ILE A 151 -16.55 17.43 -3.41
N PRO A 152 -15.66 18.44 -3.37
CA PRO A 152 -15.86 19.67 -4.14
C PRO A 152 -15.77 19.39 -5.63
N THR A 153 -16.41 20.23 -6.46
CA THR A 153 -16.31 20.12 -7.92
C THR A 153 -14.97 20.65 -8.42
N LEU A 154 -14.47 20.14 -9.55
CA LEU A 154 -13.25 20.62 -10.20
C LEU A 154 -13.29 22.11 -10.54
N ALA A 155 -14.46 22.60 -10.96
CA ALA A 155 -14.69 24.00 -11.28
C ALA A 155 -14.51 24.92 -10.05
N SER A 156 -14.72 24.42 -8.84
CA SER A 156 -14.47 25.18 -7.61
C SER A 156 -12.99 25.26 -7.23
N LEU A 157 -12.16 24.35 -7.75
CA LEU A 157 -10.74 24.22 -7.43
C LEU A 157 -9.81 24.77 -8.51
N SER A 158 -10.30 24.89 -9.76
CA SER A 158 -9.51 25.31 -10.92
C SER A 158 -10.27 26.35 -11.75
N ARG A 159 -9.53 27.32 -12.30
CA ARG A 159 -10.10 28.43 -13.09
C ARG A 159 -10.01 28.22 -14.60
N GLY A 160 -9.46 27.09 -15.05
CA GLY A 160 -9.17 26.81 -16.46
C GLY A 160 -9.28 25.33 -16.77
N PRO A 161 -9.13 24.94 -18.05
CA PRO A 161 -9.23 23.55 -18.47
C PRO A 161 -8.17 22.70 -17.76
N VAL A 162 -8.60 21.55 -17.25
CA VAL A 162 -7.72 20.60 -16.58
C VAL A 162 -6.86 19.88 -17.62
N SER A 163 -5.56 19.79 -17.36
CA SER A 163 -4.63 19.08 -18.25
C SER A 163 -5.01 17.60 -18.40
N PRO A 164 -4.96 17.02 -19.61
CA PRO A 164 -5.23 15.59 -19.82
C PRO A 164 -4.21 14.69 -19.10
N LEU A 165 -3.04 15.23 -18.73
CA LEU A 165 -1.99 14.48 -18.03
C LEU A 165 -2.28 14.27 -16.53
N VAL A 166 -3.32 14.92 -15.99
CA VAL A 166 -3.69 14.76 -14.57
C VAL A 166 -4.00 13.30 -14.22
N ARG A 167 -4.57 12.53 -15.16
CA ARG A 167 -4.88 11.11 -14.96
C ARG A 167 -3.64 10.29 -14.56
N PHE A 168 -2.47 10.60 -15.13
CA PHE A 168 -1.22 9.88 -14.87
C PHE A 168 -0.57 10.25 -13.53
N GLN A 169 -1.14 11.19 -12.79
CA GLN A 169 -0.74 11.43 -11.40
C GLN A 169 -1.27 10.33 -10.46
N LEU A 170 -2.41 9.71 -10.79
CA LEU A 170 -3.03 8.69 -9.94
C LEU A 170 -2.13 7.46 -9.74
N PRO A 171 -1.55 6.83 -10.79
CA PRO A 171 -0.71 5.64 -10.60
C PRO A 171 0.49 5.91 -9.71
N ASN A 172 1.18 7.05 -9.88
CA ASN A 172 2.32 7.42 -9.05
C ASN A 172 1.93 7.63 -7.57
N VAL A 173 0.81 8.34 -7.32
CA VAL A 173 0.32 8.58 -5.96
C VAL A 173 -0.13 7.28 -5.30
N LEU A 174 -0.85 6.42 -6.03
CA LEU A 174 -1.38 5.16 -5.51
C LEU A 174 -0.28 4.12 -5.27
N PHE A 175 0.77 4.10 -6.10
CA PHE A 175 1.97 3.30 -5.85
C PHE A 175 2.60 3.67 -4.50
N ALA A 176 2.87 4.97 -4.31
CA ALA A 176 3.50 5.44 -3.07
C ALA A 176 2.59 5.22 -1.86
N TYR A 177 1.27 5.36 -2.04
CA TYR A 177 0.28 5.06 -1.02
C TYR A 177 0.28 3.59 -0.62
N ALA A 178 0.24 2.66 -1.57
CA ALA A 178 0.26 1.23 -1.30
C ALA A 178 1.55 0.82 -0.58
N HIS A 179 2.69 1.32 -1.07
CA HIS A 179 4.00 1.09 -0.44
C HIS A 179 4.05 1.58 1.01
N THR A 180 3.66 2.84 1.24
CA THR A 180 3.72 3.45 2.59
C THR A 180 2.71 2.83 3.55
N LEU A 181 1.50 2.50 3.09
CA LEU A 181 0.52 1.87 3.96
C LEU A 181 0.95 0.46 4.38
N ALA A 182 1.52 -0.31 3.45
CA ALA A 182 2.04 -1.64 3.75
C ALA A 182 3.26 -1.60 4.67
N LEU A 183 4.06 -0.54 4.60
CA LEU A 183 5.25 -0.36 5.44
C LEU A 183 4.93 0.13 6.85
N TYR A 184 3.92 0.99 7.01
CA TYR A 184 3.63 1.69 8.27
C TYR A 184 2.23 1.40 8.84
N HIS A 185 1.52 0.39 8.33
CA HIS A 185 0.24 -0.12 8.83
C HIS A 185 -0.82 0.97 9.11
N GLY A 186 -1.00 1.94 8.21
CA GLY A 186 -2.01 2.99 8.42
C GLY A 186 -1.48 4.35 8.88
N GLY A 187 -0.18 4.45 9.20
CA GLY A 187 0.41 5.71 9.64
C GLY A 187 -0.08 6.11 11.03
N ASP A 188 0.14 5.24 12.01
CA ASP A 188 -0.03 5.55 13.44
C ASP A 188 0.65 6.89 13.79
N ASP A 189 0.12 7.62 14.77
CA ASP A 189 0.63 8.96 15.12
C ASP A 189 2.13 8.96 15.44
N ALA A 190 2.68 7.83 15.93
CA ALA A 190 4.12 7.68 16.19
C ALA A 190 4.98 7.60 14.92
N LEU A 191 4.44 7.07 13.81
CA LEU A 191 5.12 6.86 12.54
C LEU A 191 4.64 7.82 11.45
N LEU A 192 3.76 8.76 11.79
CA LEU A 192 3.11 9.66 10.83
C LEU A 192 4.11 10.54 10.07
N SER A 193 5.18 10.98 10.74
CA SER A 193 6.27 11.75 10.12
C SER A 193 6.98 10.92 9.05
N ASP A 194 7.42 9.70 9.41
CA ASP A 194 8.12 8.79 8.50
C ASP A 194 7.23 8.33 7.34
N PHE A 195 5.96 8.06 7.62
CA PHE A 195 4.94 7.78 6.62
C PHE A 195 4.88 8.90 5.57
N CYS A 196 4.79 10.16 6.02
CA CYS A 196 4.69 11.30 5.11
C CYS A 196 6.01 11.57 4.38
N ALA A 197 7.15 11.42 5.05
CA ALA A 197 8.46 11.59 4.43
C ALA A 197 8.67 10.57 3.29
N THR A 198 8.39 9.30 3.54
CA THR A 198 8.47 8.24 2.52
C THR A 198 7.44 8.44 1.42
N LEU A 199 6.19 8.81 1.75
CA LEU A 199 5.15 9.10 0.75
C LEU A 199 5.60 10.22 -0.21
N LEU A 200 6.14 11.32 0.32
CA LEU A 200 6.57 12.45 -0.48
C LEU A 200 7.85 12.18 -1.26
N GLY A 201 8.75 11.34 -0.74
CA GLY A 201 9.96 10.96 -1.46
C GLY A 201 9.68 9.99 -2.62
N VAL A 202 8.85 8.98 -2.39
CA VAL A 202 8.48 7.99 -3.42
C VAL A 202 7.52 8.57 -4.46
N SER A 203 6.58 9.42 -4.04
CA SER A 203 5.64 10.05 -4.99
C SER A 203 6.22 11.32 -5.60
N GLY A 204 6.82 11.20 -6.78
CA GLY A 204 7.21 12.36 -7.61
C GLY A 204 6.05 13.32 -7.87
N ALA A 205 4.81 12.82 -7.97
CA ALA A 205 3.60 13.64 -8.07
C ALA A 205 3.43 14.57 -6.87
N LEU A 206 3.53 14.04 -5.65
CA LEU A 206 3.27 14.81 -4.42
C LEU A 206 4.49 15.61 -3.94
N GLY A 207 5.68 15.00 -3.98
CA GLY A 207 6.91 15.58 -3.46
C GLY A 207 7.53 16.62 -4.40
N ASN A 208 7.60 16.31 -5.69
CA ASN A 208 8.38 17.05 -6.67
C ASN A 208 7.52 17.74 -7.75
N GLN A 209 6.19 17.64 -7.64
CA GLN A 209 5.25 18.16 -8.63
C GLN A 209 5.49 17.61 -10.05
N GLN A 210 6.07 16.41 -10.14
CA GLN A 210 6.39 15.77 -11.40
C GLN A 210 5.13 15.53 -12.22
N VAL A 211 5.24 15.75 -13.53
CA VAL A 211 4.20 15.47 -14.52
C VAL A 211 4.61 14.22 -15.29
N PHE A 212 3.64 13.38 -15.62
CA PHE A 212 3.85 12.12 -16.34
C PHE A 212 3.02 12.12 -17.63
N ALA A 213 3.56 11.53 -18.68
CA ALA A 213 2.92 11.36 -19.98
C ALA A 213 2.19 10.02 -20.13
N SER A 214 2.46 9.05 -19.25
CA SER A 214 1.84 7.71 -19.27
C SER A 214 1.74 7.08 -17.88
N ALA A 215 0.96 5.99 -17.77
CA ALA A 215 0.86 5.20 -16.54
C ALA A 215 2.17 4.45 -16.25
N ASP A 216 2.85 3.95 -17.29
CA ASP A 216 4.15 3.29 -17.18
C ASP A 216 5.19 4.26 -16.60
N GLU A 217 5.37 5.43 -17.20
CA GLU A 217 6.31 6.45 -16.71
C GLU A 217 6.03 6.83 -15.25
N ALA A 218 4.75 6.97 -14.89
CA ALA A 218 4.33 7.31 -13.53
C ALA A 218 4.71 6.24 -12.49
N LEU A 219 4.60 4.95 -12.85
CA LEU A 219 4.98 3.83 -11.99
C LEU A 219 6.50 3.64 -11.96
N GLN A 220 7.18 3.70 -13.10
CA GLN A 220 8.64 3.57 -13.20
C GLN A 220 9.36 4.67 -12.41
N ALA A 221 8.85 5.89 -12.43
CA ALA A 221 9.43 6.98 -11.63
C ALA A 221 9.43 6.68 -10.13
N ALA A 222 8.38 6.07 -9.59
CA ALA A 222 8.34 5.66 -8.18
C ALA A 222 9.15 4.38 -7.92
N ALA A 223 9.14 3.45 -8.87
CA ALA A 223 9.96 2.23 -8.83
C ALA A 223 11.45 2.53 -8.70
N HIS A 224 11.96 3.43 -9.54
CA HIS A 224 13.37 3.83 -9.51
C HIS A 224 13.79 4.43 -8.18
N VAL A 225 12.94 5.21 -7.51
CA VAL A 225 13.23 5.75 -6.18
C VAL A 225 13.42 4.63 -5.14
N LEU A 226 12.59 3.58 -5.20
CA LEU A 226 12.72 2.43 -4.30
C LEU A 226 13.94 1.56 -4.64
N GLU A 227 14.20 1.33 -5.93
CA GLU A 227 15.35 0.54 -6.41
C GLU A 227 16.69 1.23 -6.13
N ALA A 228 16.72 2.56 -6.14
CA ALA A 228 17.88 3.36 -5.73
C ALA A 228 18.17 3.26 -4.22
N GLY A 229 17.26 2.70 -3.42
CA GLY A 229 17.43 2.53 -1.98
C GLY A 229 17.34 3.83 -1.18
N GLU A 230 16.72 4.87 -1.74
CA GLU A 230 16.52 6.17 -1.07
C GLU A 230 15.53 6.08 0.11
N HIS A 231 14.67 5.06 0.09
CA HIS A 231 13.64 4.81 1.09
C HIS A 231 13.63 3.34 1.54
N PRO A 232 13.11 3.02 2.74
CA PRO A 232 13.06 1.65 3.24
C PRO A 232 12.29 0.71 2.30
N PRO A 233 12.78 -0.52 2.05
CA PRO A 233 12.05 -1.48 1.25
C PRO A 233 10.79 -1.93 2.00
N GLY A 234 9.63 -1.77 1.34
CA GLY A 234 8.34 -2.22 1.85
C GLY A 234 8.09 -3.70 1.54
N PRO A 235 7.17 -4.37 2.26
CA PRO A 235 6.88 -5.80 2.07
C PRO A 235 6.30 -6.12 0.69
N LEU A 236 5.69 -5.15 0.01
CA LEU A 236 5.20 -5.29 -1.36
C LEU A 236 6.33 -5.30 -2.41
N GLY A 237 7.49 -4.72 -2.08
CA GLY A 237 8.51 -4.36 -3.07
C GLY A 237 7.97 -3.42 -4.16
N THR A 238 8.80 -3.16 -5.18
CA THR A 238 8.44 -2.34 -6.33
C THR A 238 7.29 -2.94 -7.12
N ARG A 239 7.44 -4.20 -7.54
CA ARG A 239 6.45 -4.91 -8.37
C ARG A 239 5.08 -5.02 -7.70
N GLY A 240 5.05 -5.33 -6.40
CA GLY A 240 3.79 -5.41 -5.64
C GLY A 240 3.12 -4.05 -5.52
N ALA A 241 3.87 -2.97 -5.29
CA ALA A 241 3.30 -1.62 -5.26
C ALA A 241 2.69 -1.20 -6.62
N MET A 242 3.28 -1.59 -7.76
CA MET A 242 2.68 -1.39 -9.09
C MET A 242 1.35 -2.14 -9.22
N TYR A 243 1.32 -3.39 -8.79
CA TYR A 243 0.13 -4.24 -8.84
C TYR A 243 -1.01 -3.66 -7.99
N GLU A 244 -0.70 -3.23 -6.77
CA GLU A 244 -1.68 -2.63 -5.87
C GLU A 244 -2.21 -1.28 -6.40
N ALA A 245 -1.37 -0.48 -7.06
CA ALA A 245 -1.85 0.73 -7.74
C ALA A 245 -2.89 0.40 -8.83
N ALA A 246 -2.67 -0.64 -9.63
CA ALA A 246 -3.64 -1.11 -10.63
C ALA A 246 -4.95 -1.58 -9.99
N ARG A 247 -4.87 -2.36 -8.89
CA ARG A 247 -6.05 -2.85 -8.15
C ARG A 247 -6.88 -1.74 -7.54
N ILE A 248 -6.25 -0.73 -6.93
CA ILE A 248 -6.95 0.41 -6.33
C ILE A 248 -7.67 1.23 -7.41
N LEU A 249 -7.11 1.33 -8.63
CA LEU A 249 -7.74 1.99 -9.77
C LEU A 249 -8.92 1.19 -10.34
N LEU A 250 -8.82 -0.14 -10.36
CA LEU A 250 -9.88 -1.01 -10.85
C LEU A 250 -11.14 -0.94 -9.96
N GLY A 251 -10.93 -0.74 -8.65
CA GLY A 251 -12.00 -0.60 -7.67
C GLY A 251 -12.62 -1.94 -7.26
N GLU A 252 -13.74 -1.87 -6.54
CA GLU A 252 -14.41 -3.05 -5.97
C GLU A 252 -15.25 -3.79 -7.01
N SER A 253 -15.87 -3.06 -7.93
CA SER A 253 -16.71 -3.63 -8.98
C SER A 253 -16.89 -2.66 -10.14
N PRO A 254 -17.36 -3.12 -11.31
CA PRO A 254 -17.73 -2.24 -12.41
C PRO A 254 -18.80 -1.19 -12.05
N ALA A 255 -19.59 -1.42 -11.00
CA ALA A 255 -20.62 -0.49 -10.51
C ALA A 255 -20.08 0.58 -9.54
N ASN A 256 -18.87 0.38 -9.00
CA ASN A 256 -18.21 1.31 -8.07
C ASN A 256 -16.69 1.29 -8.30
N GLN A 257 -16.26 1.83 -9.43
CA GLN A 257 -14.86 1.81 -9.85
C GLN A 257 -14.04 2.85 -9.07
N LYS A 258 -14.62 4.03 -8.82
CA LYS A 258 -13.91 5.11 -8.11
C LYS A 258 -13.79 4.94 -6.60
N GLY A 259 -14.54 4.03 -5.99
CA GLY A 259 -14.64 3.89 -4.53
C GLY A 259 -13.28 3.78 -3.83
N TYR A 260 -12.43 2.85 -4.27
CA TYR A 260 -11.10 2.64 -3.67
C TYR A 260 -10.16 3.81 -3.91
N THR A 261 -10.15 4.36 -5.13
CA THR A 261 -9.32 5.54 -5.44
C THR A 261 -9.73 6.75 -4.60
N LEU A 262 -11.03 7.00 -4.41
CA LEU A 262 -11.52 8.08 -3.55
C LEU A 262 -11.19 7.86 -2.07
N ALA A 263 -11.34 6.63 -1.58
CA ALA A 263 -10.98 6.26 -0.22
C ALA A 263 -9.48 6.47 0.06
N ALA A 264 -8.61 6.02 -0.86
CA ALA A 264 -7.16 6.19 -0.78
C ALA A 264 -6.76 7.69 -0.76
N LEU A 265 -7.28 8.49 -1.71
CA LEU A 265 -6.99 9.92 -1.78
C LEU A 265 -7.54 10.68 -0.56
N GLY A 266 -8.70 10.28 -0.06
CA GLY A 266 -9.32 10.82 1.15
C GLY A 266 -8.47 10.57 2.38
N HIS A 267 -8.02 9.32 2.55
CA HIS A 267 -7.10 8.93 3.61
C HIS A 267 -5.80 9.73 3.54
N LEU A 268 -5.17 9.82 2.37
CA LEU A 268 -3.97 10.65 2.17
C LEU A 268 -4.20 12.11 2.55
N ALA A 269 -5.31 12.71 2.11
CA ALA A 269 -5.62 14.11 2.40
C ALA A 269 -5.82 14.37 3.91
N GLN A 270 -6.40 13.40 4.64
CA GLN A 270 -6.55 13.46 6.08
C GLN A 270 -5.20 13.29 6.79
N THR A 271 -4.42 12.28 6.40
CA THR A 271 -3.12 11.94 6.99
C THR A 271 -2.10 13.06 6.79
N LEU A 272 -1.97 13.61 5.58
CA LEU A 272 -1.15 14.81 5.31
C LEU A 272 -1.65 16.04 6.09
N GLY A 273 -2.96 16.15 6.30
CA GLY A 273 -3.56 17.22 7.10
C GLY A 273 -3.24 17.12 8.60
N ARG A 274 -3.19 15.90 9.14
CA ARG A 274 -2.75 15.61 10.52
C ARG A 274 -1.25 15.89 10.67
N ALA A 275 -0.43 15.33 9.79
CA ALA A 275 1.02 15.52 9.80
C ALA A 275 1.40 17.01 9.75
N ARG A 276 0.73 17.80 8.91
CA ARG A 276 0.97 19.25 8.85
C ARG A 276 0.74 19.96 10.18
N LYS A 277 -0.23 19.53 10.99
CA LYS A 277 -0.51 20.14 12.30
C LYS A 277 0.59 19.82 13.31
N GLN A 278 1.29 18.70 13.14
CA GLN A 278 2.37 18.24 14.02
C GLN A 278 3.75 18.75 13.56
N ALA A 279 3.90 19.05 12.25
CA ALA A 279 5.15 19.55 11.69
C ALA A 279 5.56 20.89 12.32
N VAL A 280 6.81 20.96 12.77
CA VAL A 280 7.38 22.16 13.42
C VAL A 280 8.01 23.08 12.38
N ALA A 281 8.64 22.52 11.36
CA ALA A 281 9.32 23.28 10.32
C ALA A 281 8.32 23.86 9.31
N ARG A 282 8.44 25.16 9.01
CA ARG A 282 7.55 25.83 8.06
C ARG A 282 7.64 25.23 6.65
N GLU A 283 8.85 24.90 6.20
CA GLU A 283 9.07 24.30 4.87
C GLU A 283 8.36 22.95 4.74
N GLU A 284 8.43 22.13 5.79
CA GLU A 284 7.72 20.85 5.89
C GLU A 284 6.20 21.05 5.88
N GLN A 285 5.69 22.00 6.66
CA GLN A 285 4.27 22.37 6.65
C GLN A 285 3.78 22.78 5.25
N GLU A 286 4.60 23.52 4.50
CA GLU A 286 4.28 23.94 3.12
C GLU A 286 4.29 22.76 2.15
N ARG A 287 5.25 21.83 2.25
CA ARG A 287 5.28 20.59 1.44
C ARG A 287 4.04 19.74 1.71
N LEU A 288 3.72 19.48 2.98
CA LEU A 288 2.54 18.71 3.39
C LEU A 288 1.24 19.39 2.94
N TYR A 289 1.17 20.72 2.99
CA TYR A 289 0.02 21.47 2.49
C TYR A 289 -0.19 21.28 0.99
N ARG A 290 0.86 21.44 0.17
CA ARG A 290 0.78 21.29 -1.28
C ARG A 290 0.38 19.87 -1.67
N ALA A 291 0.99 18.87 -1.05
CA ALA A 291 0.62 17.47 -1.25
C ALA A 291 -0.84 17.20 -0.89
N ARG A 292 -1.32 17.68 0.27
CA ARG A 292 -2.73 17.57 0.66
C ARG A 292 -3.66 18.24 -0.36
N LYS A 293 -3.30 19.42 -0.85
CA LYS A 293 -4.08 20.12 -1.87
C LYS A 293 -4.12 19.34 -3.19
N LYS A 294 -3.02 18.70 -3.58
CA LYS A 294 -2.97 17.83 -4.75
C LYS A 294 -3.86 16.61 -4.58
N CYS A 295 -3.86 15.95 -3.41
CA CYS A 295 -4.80 14.84 -3.14
C CYS A 295 -6.27 15.30 -3.21
N GLN A 296 -6.61 16.48 -2.66
CA GLN A 296 -7.96 17.04 -2.76
C GLN A 296 -8.38 17.34 -4.20
N PHE A 297 -7.45 17.84 -5.01
CA PHE A 297 -7.68 18.09 -6.43
C PHE A 297 -7.89 16.78 -7.21
N LEU A 298 -7.03 15.78 -7.00
CA LEU A 298 -7.17 14.46 -7.61
C LEU A 298 -8.47 13.78 -7.18
N LEU A 299 -8.90 13.96 -5.93
CA LEU A 299 -10.14 13.40 -5.42
C LEU A 299 -11.37 14.00 -6.12
N ALA A 300 -11.40 15.32 -6.34
CA ALA A 300 -12.41 15.96 -7.17
C ALA A 300 -12.34 15.49 -8.63
N TRP A 301 -11.12 15.35 -9.18
CA TRP A 301 -10.91 14.88 -10.55
C TRP A 301 -11.43 13.47 -10.78
N THR A 302 -11.06 12.52 -9.91
CA THR A 302 -11.52 11.14 -9.93
C THR A 302 -13.05 11.05 -9.83
N ASN A 303 -13.66 11.89 -9.00
CA ASN A 303 -15.12 11.87 -8.83
C ASN A 303 -15.88 12.25 -10.12
N GLU A 304 -15.31 13.14 -10.92
CA GLU A 304 -15.89 13.62 -12.19
C GLU A 304 -15.44 12.82 -13.43
N ASN A 305 -14.39 11.99 -13.32
CA ASN A 305 -13.76 11.30 -14.45
C ASN A 305 -13.65 9.78 -14.23
N GLU A 306 -14.69 9.16 -13.68
CA GLU A 306 -14.70 7.73 -13.32
C GLU A 306 -14.39 6.79 -14.49
N ALA A 307 -14.90 7.09 -15.69
CA ALA A 307 -14.69 6.27 -16.89
C ALA A 307 -13.21 6.12 -17.30
N VAL A 308 -12.32 6.99 -16.82
CA VAL A 308 -10.87 6.91 -17.11
C VAL A 308 -10.15 5.88 -16.23
N LEU A 309 -10.75 5.46 -15.12
CA LEU A 309 -10.08 4.63 -14.11
C LEU A 309 -9.81 3.21 -14.61
N THR A 310 -10.78 2.55 -15.26
CA THR A 310 -10.57 1.19 -15.79
C THR A 310 -9.49 1.14 -16.88
N PRO A 311 -9.51 1.98 -17.93
CA PRO A 311 -8.41 2.01 -18.91
C PRO A 311 -7.05 2.28 -18.26
N LEU A 312 -7.01 3.20 -17.29
CA LEU A 312 -5.78 3.52 -16.57
C LEU A 312 -5.28 2.35 -15.70
N ALA A 313 -6.19 1.57 -15.10
CA ALA A 313 -5.86 0.36 -14.35
C ALA A 313 -5.24 -0.71 -15.26
N LEU A 314 -5.78 -0.89 -16.48
CA LEU A 314 -5.24 -1.81 -17.48
C LEU A 314 -3.84 -1.37 -17.96
N ASP A 315 -3.63 -0.07 -18.16
CA ASP A 315 -2.30 0.46 -18.50
C ASP A 315 -1.29 0.21 -17.36
N CYS A 316 -1.70 0.38 -16.09
CA CYS A 316 -0.89 0.01 -14.94
C CYS A 316 -0.59 -1.50 -14.89
N ALA A 317 -1.56 -2.35 -15.22
CA ALA A 317 -1.38 -3.80 -15.27
C ALA A 317 -0.38 -4.22 -16.35
N LYS A 318 -0.45 -3.59 -17.53
CA LYS A 318 0.53 -3.76 -18.61
C LYS A 318 1.94 -3.36 -18.18
N ALA A 319 2.07 -2.20 -17.53
CA ALA A 319 3.35 -1.73 -17.00
C ALA A 319 3.92 -2.68 -15.92
N HIS A 320 3.08 -3.20 -15.02
CA HIS A 320 3.46 -4.21 -14.04
C HIS A 320 4.00 -5.49 -14.70
N ARG A 321 3.30 -6.01 -15.73
CA ARG A 321 3.76 -7.20 -16.45
C ARG A 321 5.06 -6.95 -17.20
N ALA A 322 5.20 -5.78 -17.85
CA ALA A 322 6.43 -5.39 -18.52
C ALA A 322 7.62 -5.33 -17.54
N HIS A 323 7.42 -4.74 -16.34
CA HIS A 323 8.43 -4.73 -15.28
C HIS A 323 8.79 -6.14 -14.80
N ALA A 324 7.80 -7.03 -14.65
CA ALA A 324 8.02 -8.42 -14.27
C ALA A 324 8.85 -9.18 -15.32
N MET A 325 8.52 -9.06 -16.60
CA MET A 325 9.30 -9.69 -17.68
C MET A 325 10.73 -9.15 -17.73
N ALA A 326 10.92 -7.83 -17.62
CA ALA A 326 12.24 -7.24 -17.59
C ALA A 326 13.08 -7.74 -16.40
N ALA A 327 12.48 -7.90 -15.22
CA ALA A 327 13.15 -8.45 -14.05
C ALA A 327 13.54 -9.93 -14.22
N GLU A 328 12.69 -10.72 -14.88
CA GLU A 328 12.98 -12.12 -15.24
C GLU A 328 14.12 -12.21 -16.25
N GLU A 329 14.13 -11.37 -17.28
CA GLU A 329 15.21 -11.27 -18.27
C GLU A 329 16.55 -10.89 -17.61
N VAL A 330 16.56 -9.87 -16.74
CA VAL A 330 17.76 -9.48 -15.99
C VAL A 330 18.25 -10.63 -15.11
N THR A 331 17.34 -11.35 -14.45
CA THR A 331 17.69 -12.52 -13.63
C THR A 331 18.29 -13.64 -14.48
N ALA A 332 17.71 -13.92 -15.65
CA ALA A 332 18.20 -14.94 -16.58
C ALA A 332 19.60 -14.59 -17.12
N LEU A 333 19.79 -13.34 -17.57
CA LEU A 333 21.08 -12.83 -18.06
C LEU A 333 22.14 -12.86 -16.96
N THR A 334 21.78 -12.47 -15.74
CA THR A 334 22.68 -12.53 -14.58
C THR A 334 23.11 -13.98 -14.33
N GLY A 335 22.17 -14.93 -14.29
CA GLY A 335 22.51 -16.35 -14.11
C GLY A 335 23.38 -16.92 -15.23
N GLU A 336 23.18 -16.48 -16.47
CA GLU A 336 24.05 -16.86 -17.59
C GLU A 336 25.47 -16.29 -17.43
N LEU A 337 25.60 -15.03 -17.05
CA LEU A 337 26.89 -14.41 -16.77
C LEU A 337 27.63 -15.10 -15.62
N GLU A 338 26.93 -15.41 -14.53
CA GLU A 338 27.53 -16.13 -13.39
C GLU A 338 28.03 -17.53 -13.80
N ARG A 339 27.29 -18.22 -14.67
CA ARG A 339 27.71 -19.50 -15.25
C ARG A 339 28.96 -19.35 -16.12
N LEU A 340 29.03 -18.30 -16.95
CA LEU A 340 30.20 -18.02 -17.80
C LEU A 340 31.43 -17.63 -16.98
N TRP A 341 31.24 -16.94 -15.87
CA TRP A 341 32.32 -16.53 -14.96
C TRP A 341 32.75 -17.63 -13.98
N GLY A 342 31.94 -18.67 -13.81
CA GLY A 342 32.16 -19.70 -12.80
C GLY A 342 31.95 -19.19 -11.38
N GLY A 343 31.17 -18.13 -11.20
CA GLY A 343 30.91 -17.48 -9.93
C GLY A 343 30.17 -16.14 -10.06
N PRO A 344 29.82 -15.49 -8.93
CA PRO A 344 29.02 -14.26 -8.91
C PRO A 344 29.78 -13.01 -9.40
N MET A 345 31.07 -13.12 -9.69
CA MET A 345 31.91 -12.01 -10.12
C MET A 345 32.66 -12.35 -11.41
N PRO A 346 32.89 -11.37 -12.29
CA PRO A 346 33.70 -11.57 -13.48
C PRO A 346 35.12 -12.03 -13.13
N PRO A 347 35.72 -12.92 -13.94
CA PRO A 347 37.09 -13.37 -13.71
C PRO A 347 38.06 -12.19 -13.80
N ALA A 348 39.13 -12.24 -12.98
CA ALA A 348 40.16 -11.20 -12.99
C ALA A 348 40.77 -11.08 -14.40
N PRO A 349 40.97 -9.84 -14.91
CA PRO A 349 41.59 -9.63 -16.21
C PRO A 349 43.01 -10.22 -16.21
N ARG A 350 43.34 -11.04 -17.22
CA ARG A 350 44.71 -11.56 -17.39
C ARG A 350 45.60 -10.42 -17.88
N THR A 351 46.70 -10.15 -17.17
CA THR A 351 47.77 -9.28 -17.65
C THR A 351 48.42 -9.91 -18.88
N LEU A 352 48.15 -9.35 -20.05
CA LEU A 352 48.62 -9.85 -21.35
C LEU A 352 50.06 -9.44 -21.70
N ILE A 353 50.70 -8.61 -20.87
CA ILE A 353 52.07 -8.15 -21.08
C ILE A 353 52.83 -8.30 -19.76
N GLU A 354 53.69 -9.30 -19.69
CA GLU A 354 54.74 -9.40 -18.66
C GLU A 354 55.97 -8.66 -19.20
N GLU A 355 56.39 -7.57 -18.55
CA GLU A 355 57.69 -6.97 -18.82
C GLU A 355 58.78 -7.96 -18.40
N LEU A 356 59.61 -8.36 -19.37
CA LEU A 356 60.74 -9.25 -19.10
C LEU A 356 61.73 -8.54 -18.15
N PRO A 357 62.27 -9.23 -17.13
CA PRO A 357 63.29 -8.65 -16.26
C PRO A 357 64.54 -8.34 -17.08
N GLY A 358 64.93 -7.06 -17.07
CA GLY A 358 66.11 -6.53 -17.75
C GLY A 358 67.43 -6.80 -17.05
#